data_AF-A0A7M1S714-F1
#
_entry.id   AF-A0A7M1S714-F1
#
_cell.length_a   1.000
_cell.length_b   1.000
_cell.length_c   1.000
_cell.angle_alpha   90.00
_cell.angle_beta   90.00
_cell.angle_gamma   90.00
#
_symmetry.space_group_name_H-M   'P 1'
#
loop_
_entity.id
_entity.type
_entity.pdbx_description
1 polymer ?
#
loop_
_entity_poly.entity_id
_entity_poly.type
_entity_poly.pdbx_seq_one_letter_code
_entity_poly.pdbx_strand_id
1 'polypeptide(L)'
;MLCCSSNKKLKEEKRVLEEIIEAKEKTIENLQASRVAVKDVIENFSNHAEVMMLIEAGESREEVSRKLGIPLNKIELIIKFDKIKKENASS
;
A
#
# COMPACT_ATOMS: atom_id res chain seq x y z
N MET A 1 54.78 7.63 -11.81
CA MET A 1 53.57 7.70 -12.65
C MET A 1 52.42 6.75 -12.23
N LEU A 2 52.44 6.14 -11.02
CA LEU A 2 51.41 5.18 -10.56
C LEU A 2 50.21 5.81 -9.81
N CYS A 3 50.38 7.00 -9.23
CA CYS A 3 49.37 7.64 -8.36
C CYS A 3 48.11 8.10 -9.12
N CYS A 4 48.25 8.59 -10.36
CA CYS A 4 47.12 9.08 -11.16
C CYS A 4 46.18 7.96 -11.62
N SER A 5 46.68 6.75 -11.84
CA SER A 5 45.91 5.61 -12.30
C SER A 5 45.03 5.03 -11.18
N SER A 6 45.57 4.95 -9.96
CA SER A 6 44.83 4.52 -8.77
C SER A 6 43.76 5.54 -8.40
N ASN A 7 44.06 6.84 -8.47
CA ASN A 7 43.06 7.89 -8.22
C ASN A 7 41.89 7.87 -9.22
N LYS A 8 42.16 7.57 -10.50
CA LYS A 8 41.10 7.40 -11.50
C LYS A 8 40.20 6.20 -11.21
N LYS A 9 40.78 5.07 -10.80
CA LYS A 9 40.01 3.86 -10.41
C LYS A 9 39.15 4.13 -9.18
N LEU A 10 39.73 4.72 -8.13
CA LEU A 10 39.00 5.06 -6.91
C LEU A 10 37.85 6.04 -7.18
N LYS A 11 38.04 7.00 -8.10
CA LYS A 11 36.98 7.93 -8.50
C LYS A 11 35.82 7.22 -9.20
N GLU A 12 36.12 6.25 -10.05
CA GLU A 12 35.10 5.47 -10.75
C GLU A 12 34.36 4.51 -9.80
N GLU A 13 35.09 3.82 -8.93
CA GLU A 13 34.48 2.98 -7.88
C GLU A 13 33.57 3.80 -6.97
N LYS A 14 34.00 5.01 -6.58
CA LYS A 14 33.17 5.92 -5.80
C LYS A 14 31.88 6.30 -6.54
N ARG A 15 31.96 6.63 -7.84
CA ARG A 15 30.79 6.94 -8.67
C ARG A 15 29.80 5.78 -8.72
N VAL A 16 30.31 4.56 -8.94
CA VAL A 16 29.48 3.35 -8.96
C VAL A 16 28.81 3.10 -7.61
N LEU A 17 29.53 3.30 -6.51
CA LEU A 17 28.96 3.16 -5.16
C LEU A 17 27.87 4.20 -4.89
N GLU A 18 28.06 5.44 -5.34
CA GLU A 18 27.04 6.51 -5.22
C GLU A 18 25.77 6.15 -6.03
N GLU A 19 25.92 5.65 -7.26
CA GLU A 19 24.79 5.18 -8.08
C GLU A 19 24.04 4.00 -7.41
N ILE A 20 24.77 3.07 -6.79
CA ILE A 20 24.17 1.95 -6.04
C ILE A 20 23.38 2.48 -4.85
N ILE A 21 23.93 3.43 -4.09
CA ILE A 21 23.24 4.03 -2.93
C ILE A 21 21.95 4.68 -3.39
N GLU A 22 21.98 5.53 -4.42
CA GLU A 22 20.78 6.21 -4.93
C GLU A 22 19.70 5.21 -5.38
N ALA A 23 20.09 4.14 -6.06
CA ALA A 23 19.15 3.08 -6.47
C ALA A 23 18.54 2.34 -5.26
N LYS A 24 19.34 2.09 -4.21
CA LYS A 24 18.86 1.46 -2.97
C LYS A 24 17.95 2.38 -2.18
N GLU A 25 18.26 3.68 -2.10
CA GLU A 25 17.42 4.68 -1.44
C GLU A 25 16.05 4.76 -2.13
N LYS A 26 16.00 4.89 -3.46
CA LYS A 26 14.74 4.85 -4.22
C LYS A 26 13.96 3.55 -3.98
N THR A 27 14.67 2.42 -3.90
CA THR A 27 14.02 1.13 -3.60
C THR A 27 13.39 1.13 -2.20
N ILE A 28 14.08 1.68 -1.21
CA ILE A 28 13.58 1.79 0.17
C ILE A 28 12.36 2.71 0.22
N GLU A 29 12.41 3.87 -0.41
CA GLU A 29 11.29 4.81 -0.50
C GLU A 29 10.06 4.14 -1.12
N ASN A 30 10.24 3.43 -2.24
CA ASN A 30 9.17 2.69 -2.89
C ASN A 30 8.56 1.63 -1.97
N LEU A 31 9.39 0.83 -1.28
CA LEU A 31 8.92 -0.19 -0.35
C LEU A 31 8.21 0.41 0.87
N GLN A 32 8.66 1.56 1.37
CA GLN A 32 8.00 2.29 2.45
C GLN A 32 6.64 2.82 1.99
N ALA A 33 6.56 3.42 0.81
CA ALA A 33 5.31 3.89 0.22
C ALA A 33 4.32 2.73 0.02
N SER A 34 4.78 1.59 -0.52
CA SER A 34 3.96 0.38 -0.63
C SER A 34 3.50 -0.16 0.72
N ARG A 35 4.37 -0.17 1.74
CA ARG A 35 4.01 -0.62 3.09
C ARG A 35 2.94 0.27 3.73
N VAL A 36 3.04 1.59 3.58
CA VAL A 36 2.03 2.55 4.08
C VAL A 36 0.70 2.30 3.37
N ALA A 37 0.70 2.16 2.04
CA ALA A 37 -0.50 1.84 1.29
C ALA A 37 -1.15 0.52 1.73
N VAL A 38 -0.36 -0.53 1.96
CA VAL A 38 -0.86 -1.83 2.45
C VAL A 38 -1.45 -1.70 3.85
N LYS A 39 -0.81 -0.92 4.75
CA LYS A 39 -1.31 -0.71 6.10
C LYS A 39 -2.65 0.03 6.10
N ASP A 40 -2.77 1.10 5.31
CA ASP A 40 -4.00 1.87 5.18
C ASP A 40 -5.14 1.03 4.60
N VAL A 41 -4.83 0.14 3.64
CA VAL A 41 -5.81 -0.83 3.12
C VAL A 41 -6.23 -1.82 4.21
N ILE A 42 -5.30 -2.41 4.96
CA ILE A 42 -5.63 -3.37 6.02
C ILE A 42 -6.47 -2.72 7.13
N GLU A 43 -6.13 -1.50 7.57
CA GLU A 43 -6.89 -0.80 8.61
C GLU A 43 -8.30 -0.40 8.12
N ASN A 44 -8.40 0.08 6.87
CA ASN A 44 -9.68 0.48 6.28
C ASN A 44 -10.61 -0.70 5.97
N PHE A 45 -10.07 -1.87 5.64
CA PHE A 45 -10.86 -3.06 5.26
C PHE A 45 -10.82 -4.18 6.29
N SER A 46 -10.26 -3.96 7.48
CA SER A 46 -10.30 -4.91 8.61
C SER A 46 -11.71 -5.40 8.93
N ASN A 47 -12.72 -4.52 8.83
CA ASN A 47 -14.12 -4.84 9.04
C ASN A 47 -14.85 -5.33 7.77
N HIS A 48 -14.14 -5.59 6.67
CA HIS A 48 -14.77 -5.91 5.38
C HIS A 48 -15.71 -7.12 5.46
N ALA A 49 -15.24 -8.23 6.03
CA ALA A 49 -16.03 -9.45 6.14
C ALA A 49 -17.30 -9.24 6.97
N GLU A 50 -17.17 -8.55 8.12
CA GLU A 50 -18.28 -8.23 9.02
C GLU A 50 -19.30 -7.28 8.39
N VAL A 51 -18.84 -6.22 7.72
CA VAL A 51 -19.69 -5.28 7.01
C VAL A 51 -20.45 -5.97 5.89
N MET A 52 -19.76 -6.76 5.05
CA MET A 52 -20.42 -7.45 3.94
C MET A 52 -21.43 -8.48 4.43
N MET A 53 -21.12 -9.22 5.50
CA MET A 53 -22.06 -10.17 6.11
C MET A 53 -23.34 -9.49 6.60
N LEU A 54 -23.25 -8.36 7.29
CA LEU A 54 -24.42 -7.64 7.81
C LEU A 54 -25.23 -6.99 6.68
N ILE A 55 -24.57 -6.47 5.65
CA ILE A 55 -25.24 -5.91 4.46
C ILE A 55 -25.96 -7.02 3.68
N GLU A 56 -25.34 -8.20 3.51
CA GLU A 56 -25.95 -9.36 2.85
C GLU A 56 -27.11 -9.95 3.67
N ALA A 57 -27.08 -9.83 5.00
CA ALA A 57 -28.19 -10.16 5.88
C ALA A 57 -29.36 -9.15 5.81
N GLY A 58 -29.23 -8.07 5.05
CA GLY A 58 -30.29 -7.08 4.82
C GLY A 58 -30.29 -5.91 5.81
N GLU A 59 -29.25 -5.76 6.63
CA GLU A 59 -29.16 -4.62 7.56
C GLU A 59 -28.92 -3.30 6.84
N SER A 60 -29.50 -2.23 7.38
CA SER A 60 -29.24 -0.88 6.88
C SER A 60 -27.81 -0.43 7.21
N ARG A 61 -27.25 0.47 6.41
CA ARG A 61 -25.88 0.99 6.62
C ARG A 61 -25.75 1.68 7.98
N GLU A 62 -26.81 2.32 8.42
CA GLU A 62 -26.95 3.01 9.70
C GLU A 62 -26.94 2.03 10.88
N GLU A 63 -27.54 0.85 10.73
CA GLU A 63 -27.47 -0.23 11.73
C GLU A 63 -26.08 -0.84 11.80
N VAL A 64 -25.46 -1.13 10.65
CA VAL A 64 -24.10 -1.64 10.58
C VAL A 64 -23.10 -0.66 11.20
N SER A 65 -23.25 0.64 10.93
CA SER A 65 -22.42 1.71 11.52
C SER A 65 -22.53 1.71 13.05
N ARG A 66 -23.76 1.59 13.58
CA ARG A 66 -24.00 1.54 15.02
C ARG A 66 -23.46 0.27 15.67
N LYS A 67 -23.65 -0.90 15.05
CA LYS A 67 -23.21 -2.20 15.59
C LYS A 67 -21.70 -2.35 15.61
N LEU A 68 -21.02 -1.95 14.54
CA LEU A 68 -19.58 -2.11 14.40
C LEU A 68 -18.79 -0.90 14.92
N GLY A 69 -19.48 0.18 15.33
CA GLY A 69 -18.83 1.41 15.80
C GLY A 69 -17.97 2.10 14.73
N ILE A 70 -18.24 1.83 13.45
CA ILE A 70 -17.48 2.40 12.34
C ILE A 70 -18.28 3.48 11.61
N PRO A 71 -17.62 4.53 11.09
CA PRO A 71 -18.32 5.60 10.36
C PRO A 71 -18.97 5.10 9.06
N LEU A 72 -20.07 5.74 8.66
CA LEU A 72 -20.81 5.42 7.42
C LEU A 72 -19.93 5.50 6.16
N ASN A 73 -19.02 6.47 6.09
CA ASN A 73 -18.11 6.60 4.94
C ASN A 73 -17.20 5.38 4.76
N LYS A 74 -16.74 4.76 5.86
CA LYS A 74 -15.94 3.52 5.84
C LYS A 74 -16.76 2.35 5.30
N ILE A 75 -18.03 2.24 5.73
CA ILE A 75 -18.97 1.22 5.22
C ILE A 75 -19.20 1.39 3.72
N GLU A 76 -19.42 2.63 3.24
CA GLU A 76 -19.59 2.89 1.81
C GLU A 76 -18.36 2.51 0.99
N LEU A 77 -17.16 2.80 1.49
CA LEU A 77 -15.91 2.41 0.83
C LEU A 77 -15.76 0.89 0.73
N ILE A 78 -16.09 0.16 1.80
CA ILE A 78 -16.09 -1.31 1.83
C ILE A 78 -17.05 -1.86 0.77
N ILE A 79 -18.29 -1.36 0.72
CA ILE A 79 -19.30 -1.81 -0.25
C ILE A 79 -18.87 -1.52 -1.69
N LYS A 80 -18.32 -0.32 -1.95
CA LYS A 80 -17.82 0.06 -3.30
C LYS A 80 -16.66 -0.83 -3.74
N PHE A 81 -15.73 -1.11 -2.84
CA PHE A 81 -14.60 -1.99 -3.13
C PHE A 81 -15.05 -3.40 -3.48
N ASP A 82 -15.99 -3.97 -2.70
CA ASP A 82 -16.53 -5.31 -2.96
C ASP A 82 -17.23 -5.40 -4.32
N LYS A 83 -17.97 -4.36 -4.72
CA LYS A 83 -18.58 -4.26 -6.06
C LYS A 83 -17.53 -4.30 -7.18
N ILE A 84 -16.50 -3.46 -7.08
CA ILE A 84 -15.42 -3.41 -8.08
C ILE A 84 -14.71 -4.77 -8.17
N LYS A 85 -14.47 -5.43 -7.03
CA LYS A 85 -13.86 -6.76 -6.99
C LYS A 85 -14.74 -7.80 -7.69
N LYS A 86 -16.05 -7.78 -7.46
CA LYS A 86 -17.00 -8.68 -8.12
C LYS A 86 -17.05 -8.43 -9.63
N GLU A 87 -17.10 -7.17 -10.06
CA GLU A 87 -17.09 -6.78 -11.48
C GLU A 87 -15.81 -7.26 -12.21
N ASN A 88 -14.64 -7.03 -11.61
CA ASN A 88 -13.34 -7.43 -12.18
C ASN A 88 -13.07 -8.94 -12.12
N ALA A 89 -13.72 -9.70 -11.25
CA ALA A 89 -13.60 -11.16 -11.20
C ALA A 89 -14.44 -11.86 -12.29
N SER A 90 -15.38 -11.14 -12.90
CA SER A 90 -16.26 -11.61 -13.97
C SER A 90 -15.86 -11.14 -15.38
N SER A 91 -14.68 -10.52 -15.52
CA SER A 91 -14.05 -10.17 -16.81
C SER A 91 -12.83 -11.03 -17.08
#